data_AF-A0A0B7H3T6-F1
#
_entry.id   AF-A0A0B7H3T6-F1
#
_cell.length_a   1.000
_cell.length_b   1.000
_cell.length_c   1.000
_cell.angle_alpha   90.00
_cell.angle_beta   90.00
_cell.angle_gamma   90.00
#
_symmetry.space_group_name_H-M   'P 1'
#
loop_
_entity.id
_entity.type
_entity.pdbx_description
1 polymer ?
#
loop_
_entity_poly.entity_id
_entity_poly.type
_entity_poly.pdbx_seq_one_letter_code
_entity_poly.pdbx_strand_id
1 'polypeptide(L)'
;MKKMKYTFFGVLMLGMLSGCLKDYQELNTDPELLGNTDPRNVFTGATENFNNRSRQHLMGKYQGVMQAMQYIVFYEGPQSGVYYDGTATGRPSYYVPYYQDYFHQIGLRLRYLTETVIPSNKDKDRFQHLAAIANILETYQAWLMYDVYGAAPYTEAFKLATEGISKPRYDLYQQDLNGTPLYKVFDKKVKDNVAILQSPSVTNQFELGRNDYFYQGNISNWIKFGNTLRIKMAQRLEKADNAFIQLL
;
A
#
# COMPACT_ATOMS: atom_id res chain seq x y z
N MET A 1 -50.69 32.59 -36.59
CA MET A 1 -50.90 32.50 -35.13
C MET A 1 -50.96 31.08 -34.57
N LYS A 2 -51.64 30.10 -35.20
CA LYS A 2 -51.68 28.71 -34.70
C LYS A 2 -50.30 28.02 -34.68
N LYS A 3 -49.48 28.16 -35.74
CA LYS A 3 -48.12 27.58 -35.78
C LYS A 3 -47.23 28.09 -34.63
N MET A 4 -47.29 29.38 -34.31
CA MET A 4 -46.51 30.01 -33.23
C MET A 4 -46.90 29.52 -31.83
N LYS A 5 -48.19 29.15 -31.61
CA LYS A 5 -48.65 28.53 -30.36
C LYS A 5 -48.08 27.13 -30.16
N TYR A 6 -47.98 26.33 -31.23
CA TYR A 6 -47.39 24.98 -31.16
C TYR A 6 -45.88 25.02 -30.96
N THR A 7 -45.17 25.98 -31.56
CA THR A 7 -43.73 26.17 -31.31
C THR A 7 -43.47 26.60 -29.87
N PHE A 8 -44.28 27.51 -29.32
CA PHE A 8 -44.14 27.94 -27.92
C PHE A 8 -44.43 26.81 -26.93
N PHE A 9 -45.43 25.97 -27.21
CA PHE A 9 -45.76 24.80 -26.39
C PHE A 9 -44.67 23.72 -26.44
N GLY A 10 -44.05 23.52 -27.62
CA GLY A 10 -42.92 22.59 -27.78
C GLY A 10 -41.66 23.04 -27.03
N VAL A 11 -41.35 24.34 -27.04
CA VAL A 11 -40.21 24.90 -26.29
C VAL A 11 -40.45 24.83 -24.78
N LEU A 12 -41.69 25.05 -24.31
CA LEU A 12 -42.05 24.90 -22.90
C LEU A 12 -41.89 23.45 -22.39
N MET A 13 -42.28 22.46 -23.22
CA MET A 13 -42.11 21.04 -22.91
C MET A 13 -40.64 20.60 -22.86
N LEU A 14 -39.77 21.14 -23.73
CA LEU A 14 -38.33 20.86 -23.66
C LEU A 14 -37.68 21.46 -22.41
N GLY A 15 -38.16 22.61 -21.92
CA GLY A 15 -37.68 23.22 -20.67
C GLY A 15 -38.08 22.44 -19.41
N MET A 16 -39.17 21.67 -19.44
CA MET A 16 -39.60 20.84 -18.31
C MET A 16 -38.75 19.56 -18.14
N LEU A 17 -38.12 19.08 -19.23
CA LEU A 17 -37.25 17.89 -19.20
C LEU A 17 -35.87 18.16 -18.59
N SER A 18 -35.35 19.39 -18.65
CA SER A 18 -34.05 19.75 -18.06
C SER A 18 -34.11 19.89 -16.54
N GLY A 19 -35.26 20.32 -15.98
CA GLY A 19 -35.49 20.35 -14.54
C GLY A 19 -35.55 18.95 -13.93
N CYS A 20 -36.31 18.04 -14.56
CA CYS A 20 -36.40 16.64 -14.11
C CYS A 20 -35.07 15.89 -14.16
N LEU A 21 -34.16 16.23 -15.08
CA LEU A 21 -32.86 15.58 -15.16
C LEU A 21 -32.00 15.87 -13.91
N LYS A 22 -32.11 17.09 -13.38
CA LYS A 22 -31.32 17.53 -12.22
C LYS A 22 -31.82 16.88 -10.93
N ASP A 23 -33.14 16.87 -10.74
CA ASP A 23 -33.78 16.20 -9.61
C ASP A 23 -33.58 14.67 -9.67
N TYR A 24 -33.62 14.08 -10.86
CA TYR A 24 -33.30 12.66 -11.06
C TYR A 24 -31.83 12.34 -10.78
N GLN A 25 -30.91 13.23 -11.14
CA GLN A 25 -29.49 13.10 -10.78
C GLN A 25 -29.30 13.19 -9.28
N GLU A 26 -29.91 14.16 -8.59
CA GLU A 26 -29.83 14.28 -7.13
C GLU A 26 -30.46 13.09 -6.39
N LEU A 27 -31.59 12.55 -6.87
CA LEU A 27 -32.25 11.37 -6.29
C LEU A 27 -31.49 10.05 -6.51
N ASN A 28 -30.71 9.94 -7.59
CA ASN A 28 -29.91 8.74 -7.91
C ASN A 28 -28.41 8.92 -7.63
N THR A 29 -28.01 10.06 -7.09
CA THR A 29 -26.66 10.25 -6.54
C THR A 29 -26.74 9.87 -5.08
N ASP A 30 -26.22 8.69 -4.74
CA ASP A 30 -26.16 8.23 -3.36
C ASP A 30 -25.36 9.23 -2.50
N PRO A 31 -25.99 9.91 -1.53
CA PRO A 31 -25.29 10.87 -0.66
C PRO A 31 -24.33 10.18 0.34
N GLU A 32 -24.42 8.86 0.50
CA GLU A 32 -23.48 8.04 1.29
C GLU A 32 -22.29 7.53 0.47
N LEU A 33 -22.25 7.81 -0.82
CA LEU A 33 -21.17 7.41 -1.73
C LEU A 33 -19.89 8.15 -1.32
N LEU A 34 -19.17 7.58 -0.35
CA LEU A 34 -17.97 8.06 0.35
C LEU A 34 -17.58 9.47 -0.09
N GLY A 35 -18.28 10.47 0.46
CA GLY A 35 -18.00 11.87 0.22
C GLY A 35 -16.53 12.16 0.53
N ASN A 36 -15.72 12.26 -0.52
CA ASN A 36 -14.34 12.75 -0.55
C ASN A 36 -13.56 12.50 0.76
N THR A 37 -13.25 11.23 1.07
CA THR A 37 -12.48 10.88 2.28
C THR A 37 -11.14 11.61 2.26
N ASP A 38 -10.82 12.33 3.34
CA ASP A 38 -9.51 12.98 3.49
C ASP A 38 -8.41 11.90 3.40
N PRO A 39 -7.50 11.97 2.41
CA PRO A 39 -6.42 11.00 2.25
C PRO A 39 -5.58 10.81 3.52
N ARG A 40 -5.46 11.84 4.37
CA ARG A 40 -4.72 11.78 5.64
C ARG A 40 -5.38 10.82 6.64
N ASN A 41 -6.71 10.78 6.68
CA ASN A 41 -7.44 9.84 7.54
C ASN A 41 -7.31 8.41 7.03
N VAL A 42 -7.33 8.20 5.72
CA VAL A 42 -7.07 6.88 5.12
C VAL A 42 -5.66 6.42 5.43
N PHE A 43 -4.67 7.32 5.38
CA PHE A 43 -3.30 7.01 5.81
C PHE A 43 -3.22 6.60 7.27
N THR A 44 -3.89 7.31 8.17
CA THR A 44 -3.99 6.93 9.58
C THR A 44 -4.60 5.53 9.72
N GLY A 45 -5.72 5.23 9.06
CA GLY A 45 -6.32 3.90 9.09
C GLY A 45 -5.46 2.81 8.44
N ALA A 46 -4.62 3.14 7.46
CA ALA A 46 -3.68 2.20 6.87
C ALA A 46 -2.49 1.88 7.80
N THR A 47 -2.17 2.81 8.70
CA THR A 47 -0.98 2.73 9.57
C THR A 47 -1.30 2.55 11.05
N GLU A 48 -2.58 2.54 11.41
CA GLU A 48 -3.04 2.22 12.76
C GLU A 48 -2.54 0.82 13.15
N ASN A 49 -1.88 0.71 14.31
CA ASN A 49 -1.30 -0.54 14.80
C ASN A 49 -0.36 -1.23 13.80
N PHE A 50 0.47 -0.46 13.08
CA PHE A 50 1.45 -0.96 12.11
C PHE A 50 2.23 -2.17 12.64
N ASN A 51 2.13 -3.31 11.95
CA ASN A 51 2.71 -4.61 12.30
C ASN A 51 2.23 -5.22 13.64
N ASN A 52 1.23 -4.67 14.32
CA ASN A 52 0.79 -5.05 15.67
C ASN A 52 -0.74 -4.98 15.84
N ARG A 53 -1.49 -5.37 14.80
CA ARG A 53 -2.97 -5.23 14.72
C ARG A 53 -3.76 -5.83 15.89
N SER A 54 -3.19 -6.80 16.60
CA SER A 54 -3.80 -7.44 17.75
C SER A 54 -2.75 -8.03 18.67
N ARG A 55 -3.13 -8.32 19.93
CA ARG A 55 -2.28 -9.07 20.85
C ARG A 55 -1.84 -10.41 20.28
N GLN A 56 -2.75 -11.13 19.60
CA GLN A 56 -2.41 -12.41 18.96
C GLN A 56 -1.35 -12.21 17.87
N HIS A 57 -1.47 -11.16 17.06
CA HIS A 57 -0.52 -10.88 15.99
C HIS A 57 0.87 -10.53 16.53
N LEU A 58 0.93 -9.73 17.60
CA LEU A 58 2.18 -9.44 18.31
C LEU A 58 2.79 -10.73 18.90
N MET A 59 2.02 -11.48 19.68
CA MET A 59 2.47 -12.71 20.34
C MET A 59 2.87 -13.81 19.34
N GLY A 60 2.19 -13.86 18.20
CA GLY A 60 2.54 -14.76 17.10
C GLY A 60 3.96 -14.53 16.60
N LYS A 61 4.46 -13.29 16.53
CA LYS A 61 5.85 -13.03 16.10
C LYS A 61 6.89 -13.55 17.10
N TYR A 62 6.58 -13.51 18.39
CA TYR A 62 7.41 -14.16 19.41
C TYR A 62 7.43 -15.68 19.20
N GLN A 63 6.25 -16.28 19.10
CA GLN A 63 6.12 -17.74 18.92
C GLN A 63 6.53 -18.24 17.53
N GLY A 64 6.62 -17.37 16.54
CA GLY A 64 6.94 -17.75 15.16
C GLY A 64 8.36 -17.33 14.80
N VAL A 65 8.49 -16.08 14.34
CA VAL A 65 9.75 -15.52 13.82
C VAL A 65 10.88 -15.60 14.85
N MET A 66 10.65 -15.21 16.11
CA MET A 66 11.73 -15.21 17.12
C MET A 66 12.14 -16.62 17.55
N GLN A 67 11.22 -17.58 17.54
CA GLN A 67 11.55 -19.00 17.77
C GLN A 67 12.35 -19.58 16.59
N ALA A 68 11.97 -19.27 15.35
CA ALA A 68 12.73 -19.68 14.17
C ALA A 68 14.17 -19.11 14.18
N MET A 69 14.34 -17.88 14.67
CA MET A 69 15.66 -17.25 14.88
C MET A 69 16.39 -17.74 16.14
N GLN A 70 15.76 -18.59 16.96
CA GLN A 70 16.26 -19.08 18.24
C GLN A 70 16.61 -17.97 19.26
N TYR A 71 16.00 -16.79 19.14
CA TYR A 71 16.12 -15.73 20.15
C TYR A 71 15.32 -16.05 21.42
N ILE A 72 14.24 -16.81 21.26
CA ILE A 72 13.46 -17.35 22.37
C ILE A 72 13.18 -18.83 22.11
N VAL A 73 12.91 -19.56 23.18
CA VAL A 73 12.49 -20.97 23.13
C VAL A 73 11.05 -21.09 23.58
N PHE A 74 10.37 -22.14 23.13
CA PHE A 74 9.10 -22.53 23.73
C PHE A 74 9.32 -22.92 25.20
N TYR A 75 8.37 -22.62 26.09
CA TYR A 75 8.58 -22.78 27.53
C TYR A 75 8.75 -24.24 27.95
N GLU A 76 8.28 -25.20 27.15
CA GLU A 76 8.47 -26.64 27.35
C GLU A 76 9.75 -27.18 26.68
N GLY A 77 10.59 -26.29 26.13
CA GLY A 77 11.79 -26.66 25.40
C GLY A 77 11.53 -27.08 23.95
N PRO A 78 12.51 -27.76 23.31
CA PRO A 78 12.41 -28.18 21.91
C PRO A 78 11.29 -29.20 21.68
N GLN A 79 10.38 -28.91 20.76
CA GLN A 79 9.27 -29.81 20.40
C GLN A 79 9.18 -30.00 18.87
N SER A 80 8.67 -31.17 18.46
CA SER A 80 8.28 -31.44 17.08
C SER A 80 7.14 -30.50 16.65
N GLY A 81 7.12 -30.11 15.38
CA GLY A 81 6.19 -29.14 14.78
C GLY A 81 6.70 -27.69 14.74
N VAL A 82 7.50 -27.27 15.73
CA VAL A 82 8.05 -25.90 15.80
C VAL A 82 9.41 -25.80 15.09
N TYR A 83 10.31 -26.75 15.37
CA TYR A 83 11.69 -26.72 14.85
C TYR A 83 11.93 -27.77 13.76
N TYR A 84 11.28 -28.92 13.89
CA TYR A 84 11.39 -30.04 12.96
C TYR A 84 10.05 -30.78 12.94
N ASP A 85 9.71 -31.43 11.84
CA ASP A 85 8.58 -32.37 11.81
C ASP A 85 9.13 -33.79 11.95
N GLY A 86 8.89 -34.42 13.11
CA GLY A 86 9.32 -35.79 13.38
C GLY A 86 8.65 -36.86 12.52
N THR A 87 7.56 -36.52 11.82
CA THR A 87 6.88 -37.42 10.89
C THR A 87 7.39 -37.30 9.46
N ALA A 88 8.16 -36.26 9.14
CA ALA A 88 8.61 -35.91 7.79
C ALA A 88 7.46 -35.82 6.76
N THR A 89 6.22 -35.58 7.20
CA THR A 89 5.05 -35.44 6.33
C THR A 89 4.73 -33.99 5.99
N GLY A 90 5.36 -33.04 6.69
CA GLY A 90 5.19 -31.62 6.53
C GLY A 90 6.46 -30.82 6.81
N ARG A 91 6.27 -29.52 6.95
CA ARG A 91 7.32 -28.55 7.31
C ARG A 91 6.95 -27.93 8.65
N PRO A 92 7.95 -27.55 9.48
CA PRO A 92 7.68 -26.74 10.66
C PRO A 92 6.83 -25.52 10.28
N SER A 93 5.76 -25.28 11.03
CA SER A 93 4.81 -24.20 10.75
C SER A 93 4.88 -23.18 11.87
N TYR A 94 5.63 -22.11 11.63
CA TYR A 94 5.73 -20.98 12.54
C TYR A 94 4.91 -19.80 12.01
N TYR A 95 4.44 -18.95 12.92
CA TYR A 95 3.68 -17.76 12.55
C TYR A 95 4.55 -16.76 11.78
N VAL A 96 4.24 -16.56 10.51
CA VAL A 96 4.88 -15.59 9.62
C VAL A 96 3.80 -14.65 9.05
N PRO A 97 3.68 -13.42 9.57
CA PRO A 97 2.53 -12.59 9.23
C PRO A 97 2.62 -11.87 7.88
N TYR A 98 3.82 -11.76 7.30
CA TYR A 98 4.12 -10.73 6.30
C TYR A 98 3.26 -10.78 5.02
N TYR A 99 2.84 -11.97 4.57
CA TYR A 99 1.91 -12.10 3.44
C TYR A 99 0.52 -11.56 3.80
N GLN A 100 0.03 -11.90 4.99
CA GLN A 100 -1.26 -11.44 5.50
C GLN A 100 -1.26 -9.93 5.75
N ASP A 101 -0.16 -9.39 6.28
CA ASP A 101 0.00 -7.95 6.50
C ASP A 101 0.02 -7.17 5.19
N TYR A 102 0.64 -7.71 4.15
CA TYR A 102 0.65 -7.07 2.85
C TYR A 102 -0.72 -7.14 2.16
N PHE A 103 -1.28 -8.33 1.96
CA PHE A 103 -2.46 -8.52 1.11
C PHE A 103 -3.80 -8.21 1.77
N HIS A 104 -3.90 -8.31 3.10
CA HIS A 104 -5.17 -8.17 3.80
C HIS A 104 -5.23 -6.97 4.75
N GLN A 105 -4.12 -6.23 4.89
CA GLN A 105 -4.01 -5.14 5.84
C GLN A 105 -3.31 -3.91 5.24
N ILE A 106 -2.02 -3.79 5.47
CA ILE A 106 -1.24 -2.56 5.34
C ILE A 106 -0.94 -2.30 3.86
N GLY A 107 -0.44 -3.31 3.13
CA GLY A 107 -0.11 -3.17 1.71
C GLY A 107 -1.34 -2.80 0.88
N LEU A 108 -2.44 -3.55 1.05
CA LEU A 108 -3.73 -3.27 0.42
C LEU A 108 -4.23 -1.84 0.72
N ARG A 109 -4.26 -1.43 1.99
CA ARG A 109 -4.76 -0.10 2.39
C ARG A 109 -3.88 1.03 1.86
N LEU A 110 -2.55 0.86 1.84
CA LEU A 110 -1.63 1.87 1.30
C LEU A 110 -1.71 1.95 -0.23
N ARG A 111 -1.88 0.82 -0.94
CA ARG A 111 -2.14 0.81 -2.39
C ARG A 111 -3.47 1.48 -2.73
N TYR A 112 -4.53 1.18 -1.97
CA TYR A 112 -5.82 1.85 -2.13
C TYR A 112 -5.70 3.37 -1.95
N LEU A 113 -4.92 3.82 -0.95
CA LEU A 113 -4.64 5.24 -0.75
C LEU A 113 -3.96 5.89 -1.97
N THR A 114 -2.89 5.28 -2.49
CA THR A 114 -2.06 5.89 -3.54
C THR A 114 -2.60 5.72 -4.95
N GLU A 115 -3.35 4.65 -5.21
CA GLU A 115 -3.85 4.30 -6.55
C GLU A 115 -5.33 4.66 -6.75
N THR A 116 -6.09 4.89 -5.67
CA THR A 116 -7.51 5.21 -5.76
C THR A 116 -7.87 6.50 -5.04
N VAL A 117 -7.60 6.61 -3.74
CA VAL A 117 -8.09 7.74 -2.93
C VAL A 117 -7.44 9.06 -3.32
N ILE A 118 -6.10 9.12 -3.39
CA ILE A 118 -5.38 10.35 -3.78
C ILE A 118 -5.70 10.74 -5.23
N PRO A 119 -5.61 9.86 -6.24
CA PRO A 119 -5.91 10.23 -7.63
C PRO A 119 -7.34 10.73 -7.86
N SER A 120 -8.30 10.25 -7.08
CA SER A 120 -9.72 10.65 -7.16
C SER A 120 -10.02 11.95 -6.40
N ASN A 121 -9.09 12.46 -5.59
CA ASN A 121 -9.29 13.67 -4.82
C ASN A 121 -9.08 14.92 -5.70
N LYS A 122 -9.98 15.91 -5.59
CA LYS A 122 -9.88 17.19 -6.33
C LYS A 122 -8.57 17.95 -6.06
N ASP A 123 -8.00 17.79 -4.87
CA ASP A 123 -6.77 18.44 -4.41
C ASP A 123 -5.56 17.48 -4.47
N LYS A 124 -5.59 16.45 -5.34
CA LYS A 124 -4.55 15.41 -5.44
C LYS A 124 -3.10 15.93 -5.47
N ASP A 125 -2.86 17.06 -6.13
CA ASP A 125 -1.53 17.66 -6.25
C ASP A 125 -0.98 18.17 -4.91
N ARG A 126 -1.84 18.32 -3.89
CA ARG A 126 -1.47 18.69 -2.51
C ARG A 126 -1.20 17.47 -1.61
N PHE A 127 -1.26 16.26 -2.15
CA PHE A 127 -1.02 15.00 -1.43
C PHE A 127 0.20 14.23 -1.96
N GLN A 128 1.09 14.85 -2.73
CA GLN A 128 2.31 14.22 -3.26
C GLN A 128 3.24 13.75 -2.14
N HIS A 129 3.42 14.55 -1.07
CA HIS A 129 4.19 14.11 0.10
C HIS A 129 3.56 12.89 0.79
N LEU A 130 2.24 12.89 0.96
CA LEU A 130 1.52 11.76 1.55
C LEU A 130 1.63 10.51 0.67
N ALA A 131 1.47 10.65 -0.65
CA ALA A 131 1.64 9.55 -1.59
C ALA A 131 3.05 8.98 -1.53
N ALA A 132 4.07 9.84 -1.43
CA ALA A 132 5.46 9.42 -1.31
C ALA A 132 5.72 8.62 -0.03
N ILE A 133 5.23 9.10 1.11
CA ILE A 133 5.35 8.39 2.40
C ILE A 133 4.61 7.05 2.35
N ALA A 134 3.38 7.03 1.83
CA ALA A 134 2.58 5.82 1.69
C ALA A 134 3.26 4.78 0.79
N ASN A 135 3.84 5.20 -0.33
CA ASN A 135 4.61 4.33 -1.23
C ASN A 135 5.87 3.76 -0.56
N ILE A 136 6.58 4.55 0.25
CA ILE A 136 7.77 4.07 0.98
C ILE A 136 7.35 2.98 2.00
N LEU A 137 6.28 3.22 2.77
CA LEU A 137 5.77 2.25 3.75
C LEU A 137 5.20 0.99 3.07
N GLU A 138 4.51 1.15 1.94
CA GLU A 138 4.00 0.02 1.16
C GLU A 138 5.15 -0.83 0.62
N THR A 139 6.22 -0.19 0.12
CA THR A 139 7.43 -0.89 -0.33
C THR A 139 8.12 -1.61 0.82
N TYR A 140 8.16 -1.01 2.02
CA TYR A 140 8.68 -1.68 3.21
C TYR A 140 7.89 -2.97 3.55
N GLN A 141 6.56 -2.92 3.49
CA GLN A 141 5.71 -4.09 3.74
C GLN A 141 5.88 -5.17 2.66
N ALA A 142 5.94 -4.76 1.39
CA ALA A 142 6.25 -5.68 0.30
C ALA A 142 7.61 -6.33 0.53
N TRP A 143 8.64 -5.55 0.84
CA TRP A 143 9.98 -6.06 1.09
C TRP A 143 10.02 -7.09 2.22
N LEU A 144 9.33 -6.86 3.35
CA LEU A 144 9.24 -7.85 4.44
C LEU A 144 8.61 -9.18 3.98
N MET A 145 7.59 -9.11 3.12
CA MET A 145 7.00 -10.30 2.53
C MET A 145 8.00 -11.04 1.63
N TYR A 146 8.63 -10.34 0.68
CA TYR A 146 9.57 -10.96 -0.24
C TYR A 146 10.83 -11.49 0.44
N ASP A 147 11.29 -10.84 1.51
CA ASP A 147 12.45 -11.28 2.27
C ASP A 147 12.23 -12.64 2.97
N VAL A 148 10.97 -13.05 3.16
CA VAL A 148 10.62 -14.36 3.74
C VAL A 148 10.17 -15.37 2.69
N TYR A 149 9.36 -14.95 1.71
CA TYR A 149 8.75 -15.87 0.75
C TYR A 149 9.54 -15.99 -0.56
N GLY A 150 10.39 -15.03 -0.90
CA GLY A 150 11.18 -14.98 -2.14
C GLY A 150 10.37 -14.72 -3.42
N ALA A 151 9.07 -14.98 -3.41
CA ALA A 151 8.15 -14.79 -4.53
C ALA A 151 6.73 -14.49 -4.01
N ALA A 152 6.05 -13.56 -4.67
CA ALA A 152 4.64 -13.22 -4.44
C ALA A 152 4.12 -12.38 -5.62
N PRO A 153 2.81 -12.09 -5.70
CA PRO A 153 2.33 -11.03 -6.58
C PRO A 153 2.69 -9.62 -6.09
N TYR A 154 3.18 -8.73 -6.96
CA TYR A 154 3.39 -7.32 -6.63
C TYR A 154 3.07 -6.38 -7.79
N THR A 155 3.62 -6.62 -8.99
CA THR A 155 3.42 -5.73 -10.15
C THR A 155 2.00 -5.79 -10.70
N GLU A 156 1.36 -6.95 -10.57
CA GLU A 156 -0.04 -7.20 -10.95
C GLU A 156 -1.00 -7.24 -9.73
N ALA A 157 -0.46 -7.10 -8.51
CA ALA A 157 -1.26 -7.17 -7.30
C ALA A 157 -2.27 -6.01 -7.21
N PHE A 158 -3.45 -6.29 -6.65
CA PHE A 158 -4.52 -5.32 -6.38
C PHE A 158 -5.16 -4.67 -7.62
N LYS A 159 -4.91 -5.19 -8.82
CA LYS A 159 -5.42 -4.62 -10.09
C LYS A 159 -6.74 -5.22 -10.60
N LEU A 160 -7.51 -5.90 -9.75
CA LEU A 160 -8.79 -6.47 -10.16
C LEU A 160 -9.77 -5.39 -10.62
N ALA A 161 -9.91 -4.30 -9.86
CA ALA A 161 -10.87 -3.25 -10.15
C ALA A 161 -10.45 -2.35 -11.32
N THR A 162 -9.13 -2.17 -11.53
CA THR A 162 -8.57 -1.23 -12.52
C THR A 162 -8.26 -1.90 -13.86
N GLU A 163 -7.72 -3.12 -13.85
CA GLU A 163 -7.25 -3.83 -15.06
C GLU A 163 -7.88 -5.23 -15.22
N GLY A 164 -8.77 -5.66 -14.32
CA GLY A 164 -9.45 -6.96 -14.42
C GLY A 164 -8.58 -8.18 -14.09
N ILE A 165 -7.39 -7.97 -13.52
CA ILE A 165 -6.43 -9.04 -13.21
C ILE A 165 -6.88 -9.80 -11.96
N SER A 166 -7.55 -10.94 -12.16
CA SER A 166 -8.04 -11.83 -11.09
C SER A 166 -7.03 -12.88 -10.63
N LYS A 167 -5.99 -13.14 -11.43
CA LYS A 167 -4.92 -14.10 -11.15
C LYS A 167 -3.56 -13.45 -11.42
N PRO A 168 -3.08 -12.60 -10.50
CA PRO A 168 -1.85 -11.86 -10.73
C PRO A 168 -0.65 -12.81 -10.77
N ARG A 169 0.29 -12.53 -11.67
CA ARG A 169 1.55 -13.29 -11.73
C ARG A 169 2.37 -13.12 -10.46
N TYR A 170 3.24 -14.09 -10.23
CA TYR A 170 4.26 -13.97 -9.19
C TYR A 170 5.47 -13.24 -9.76
N ASP A 171 5.88 -12.20 -9.05
CA ASP A 171 7.19 -11.59 -9.22
C ASP A 171 8.21 -12.33 -8.35
N LEU A 172 9.47 -12.38 -8.78
CA LEU A 172 10.54 -13.05 -8.04
C LEU A 172 11.54 -12.04 -7.48
N TYR A 173 11.95 -12.25 -6.22
CA TYR A 173 12.80 -11.29 -5.53
C TYR A 173 14.15 -11.11 -6.22
N GLN A 174 14.85 -12.21 -6.54
CA GLN A 174 16.22 -12.19 -7.07
C GLN A 174 16.33 -12.24 -8.60
N GLN A 175 15.37 -12.85 -9.29
CA GLN A 175 15.39 -13.01 -10.76
C GLN A 175 13.96 -13.01 -11.28
N ASP A 176 13.40 -11.84 -11.57
CA ASP A 176 12.03 -11.77 -12.09
C ASP A 176 11.94 -12.17 -13.57
N LEU A 177 10.75 -12.61 -13.98
CA LEU A 177 10.45 -13.07 -15.34
C LEU A 177 10.62 -11.97 -16.40
N ASN A 178 10.56 -10.69 -16.00
CA ASN A 178 10.76 -9.53 -16.87
C ASN A 178 12.24 -9.06 -16.93
N GLY A 179 13.17 -9.78 -16.29
CA GLY A 179 14.60 -9.47 -16.26
C GLY A 179 15.03 -8.44 -15.22
N THR A 180 14.11 -7.80 -14.49
CA THR A 180 14.43 -6.88 -13.39
C THR A 180 14.05 -7.50 -12.04
N PRO A 181 15.03 -7.90 -11.21
CA PRO A 181 14.75 -8.41 -9.87
C PRO A 181 13.93 -7.44 -9.04
N LEU A 182 12.99 -7.96 -8.25
CA LEU A 182 12.06 -7.12 -7.52
C LEU A 182 12.73 -6.23 -6.47
N TYR A 183 13.88 -6.63 -5.91
CA TYR A 183 14.63 -5.74 -5.00
C TYR A 183 15.09 -4.43 -5.66
N LYS A 184 15.40 -4.45 -6.97
CA LYS A 184 15.75 -3.23 -7.73
C LYS A 184 14.52 -2.37 -7.96
N VAL A 185 13.36 -2.98 -8.17
CA VAL A 185 12.08 -2.28 -8.27
C VAL A 185 11.75 -1.58 -6.95
N PHE A 186 11.94 -2.26 -5.81
CA PHE A 186 11.74 -1.68 -4.48
C PHE A 186 12.70 -0.52 -4.20
N ASP A 187 14.00 -0.69 -4.43
CA ASP A 187 14.97 0.39 -4.22
C ASP A 187 14.66 1.61 -5.08
N LYS A 188 14.37 1.40 -6.38
CA LYS A 188 13.97 2.48 -7.28
C LYS A 188 12.73 3.19 -6.78
N LYS A 189 11.69 2.44 -6.38
CA LYS A 189 10.45 3.02 -5.85
C LYS A 189 10.73 3.86 -4.60
N VAL A 190 11.52 3.37 -3.64
CA VAL A 190 11.87 4.16 -2.45
C VAL A 190 12.70 5.39 -2.83
N LYS A 191 13.69 5.26 -3.71
CA LYS A 191 14.54 6.37 -4.19
C LYS A 191 13.72 7.48 -4.83
N ASP A 192 12.82 7.12 -5.73
CA ASP A 192 11.96 8.07 -6.45
C ASP A 192 11.03 8.81 -5.47
N ASN A 193 10.46 8.10 -4.49
CA ASN A 193 9.59 8.73 -3.49
C ASN A 193 10.38 9.60 -2.50
N VAL A 194 11.61 9.25 -2.15
CA VAL A 194 12.51 10.14 -1.38
C VAL A 194 12.82 11.40 -2.19
N ALA A 195 13.06 11.29 -3.49
CA ALA A 195 13.31 12.44 -4.35
C ALA A 195 12.09 13.39 -4.43
N ILE A 196 10.87 12.85 -4.43
CA ILE A 196 9.63 13.66 -4.31
C ILE A 196 9.64 14.46 -3.01
N LEU A 197 9.96 13.83 -1.88
CA LEU A 197 10.00 14.50 -0.56
C LEU A 197 11.11 15.56 -0.46
N GLN A 198 12.18 15.43 -1.24
CA GLN A 198 13.30 16.38 -1.30
C GLN A 198 13.08 17.49 -2.33
N SER A 199 12.13 17.33 -3.24
CA SER A 199 12.02 18.21 -4.40
C SER A 199 11.51 19.60 -4.00
N PRO A 200 12.24 20.68 -4.30
CA PRO A 200 11.77 22.04 -4.03
C PRO A 200 10.59 22.44 -4.93
N SER A 201 10.33 21.70 -6.01
CA SER A 201 9.16 21.94 -6.88
C SER A 201 7.85 21.44 -6.26
N VAL A 202 7.90 20.52 -5.29
CA VAL A 202 6.72 19.98 -4.62
C VAL A 202 6.38 20.88 -3.44
N THR A 203 5.49 21.84 -3.69
CA THR A 203 5.11 22.87 -2.72
C THR A 203 3.63 22.80 -2.35
N ASN A 204 3.19 23.56 -1.35
CA ASN A 204 1.79 23.66 -0.91
C ASN A 204 1.11 22.32 -0.54
N GLN A 205 1.89 21.39 -0.01
CA GLN A 205 1.42 20.07 0.41
C GLN A 205 0.65 20.16 1.72
N PHE A 206 -0.38 19.32 1.88
CA PHE A 206 -1.07 19.20 3.16
C PHE A 206 -0.17 18.54 4.21
N GLU A 207 -0.14 19.12 5.41
CA GLU A 207 0.55 18.52 6.54
C GLU A 207 -0.23 17.30 7.07
N LEU A 208 0.52 16.25 7.42
CA LEU A 208 -0.04 15.06 8.07
C LEU A 208 -0.30 15.31 9.56
N GLY A 209 0.60 16.00 10.27
CA GLY A 209 0.46 16.26 11.70
C GLY A 209 0.11 14.99 12.48
N ARG A 210 -0.99 15.02 13.23
CA ARG A 210 -1.47 13.90 14.06
C ARG A 210 -1.96 12.69 13.28
N ASN A 211 -2.17 12.80 11.97
CA ASN A 211 -2.50 11.66 11.12
C ASN A 211 -1.30 10.73 10.87
N ASP A 212 -0.09 11.19 11.16
CA ASP A 212 1.15 10.40 11.13
C ASP A 212 1.61 10.08 12.56
N TYR A 213 1.45 8.82 12.96
CA TYR A 213 1.85 8.32 14.28
C TYR A 213 3.36 8.09 14.45
N PHE A 214 4.15 8.15 13.37
CA PHE A 214 5.59 7.89 13.41
C PHE A 214 6.39 9.16 13.62
N TYR A 215 6.15 10.16 12.77
CA TYR A 215 6.96 11.38 12.72
C TYR A 215 6.14 12.66 12.76
N GLN A 216 4.83 12.58 13.03
CA GLN A 216 3.93 13.72 13.13
C GLN A 216 3.97 14.64 11.90
N GLY A 217 4.22 14.07 10.71
CA GLY A 217 4.34 14.80 9.45
C GLY A 217 5.71 15.40 9.18
N ASN A 218 6.74 15.11 10.00
CA ASN A 218 8.09 15.60 9.76
C ASN A 218 8.73 14.91 8.54
N ILE A 219 8.76 15.63 7.41
CA ILE A 219 9.29 15.14 6.13
C ILE A 219 10.77 14.78 6.19
N SER A 220 11.58 15.50 6.98
CA SER A 220 13.01 15.19 7.13
C SER A 220 13.23 13.79 7.71
N ASN A 221 12.39 13.38 8.67
CA ASN A 221 12.47 12.05 9.26
C ASN A 221 12.00 10.96 8.26
N TRP A 222 11.00 11.24 7.43
CA TRP A 222 10.60 10.34 6.34
C TRP A 222 11.67 10.16 5.27
N ILE A 223 12.38 11.23 4.90
CA ILE A 223 13.55 11.17 4.01
C ILE A 223 14.64 10.28 4.63
N LYS A 224 14.95 10.47 5.91
CA LYS A 224 15.91 9.61 6.63
C LYS A 224 15.46 8.15 6.62
N PHE A 225 14.20 7.89 6.96
CA PHE A 225 13.64 6.54 6.94
C PHE A 225 13.75 5.88 5.56
N GLY A 226 13.36 6.58 4.48
CA GLY A 226 13.48 6.07 3.12
C GLY A 226 14.92 5.72 2.75
N ASN A 227 15.88 6.60 3.04
CA ASN A 227 17.30 6.32 2.79
C ASN A 227 17.83 5.15 3.64
N THR A 228 17.47 5.07 4.92
CA THR A 228 17.82 3.93 5.78
C THR A 228 17.23 2.62 5.29
N LEU A 229 15.99 2.64 4.78
CA LEU A 229 15.35 1.46 4.20
C LEU A 229 16.12 0.96 2.98
N ARG A 230 16.55 1.86 2.08
CA ARG A 230 17.38 1.51 0.92
C ARG A 230 18.69 0.84 1.33
N ILE A 231 19.41 1.43 2.30
CA ILE A 231 20.63 0.84 2.86
C ILE A 231 20.35 -0.57 3.40
N LYS A 232 19.27 -0.74 4.18
CA LYS A 232 18.89 -2.04 4.74
C LYS A 232 18.60 -3.08 3.65
N MET A 233 17.87 -2.70 2.60
CA MET A 233 17.56 -3.59 1.47
C MET A 233 18.83 -4.03 0.74
N ALA A 234 19.80 -3.14 0.52
CA ALA A 234 21.01 -3.52 -0.17
C ALA A 234 21.97 -4.32 0.70
N GLN A 235 22.11 -3.99 1.99
CA GLN A 235 22.88 -4.82 2.93
C GLN A 235 22.37 -6.27 2.94
N ARG A 236 21.05 -6.47 2.82
CA ARG A 236 20.44 -7.81 2.70
C ARG A 236 20.93 -8.59 1.48
N LEU A 237 21.41 -7.91 0.44
CA LEU A 237 21.86 -8.49 -0.82
C LEU A 237 23.38 -8.46 -1.02
N GLU A 238 24.16 -8.06 -0.01
CA GLU A 238 25.62 -7.93 -0.09
C GLU A 238 26.34 -9.11 -0.73
N LYS A 239 25.91 -10.32 -0.36
CA LYS A 239 26.50 -11.57 -0.84
C LYS A 239 25.89 -12.06 -2.16
N ALA A 240 24.67 -11.64 -2.48
CA ALA A 240 23.92 -12.11 -3.65
C ALA A 240 24.14 -11.20 -4.88
N ASP A 241 24.26 -9.88 -4.67
CA ASP A 241 24.52 -8.87 -5.70
C ASP A 241 25.38 -7.75 -5.09
N ASN A 242 26.70 -7.96 -5.03
CA ASN A 242 27.62 -6.99 -4.42
C ASN A 242 27.64 -5.65 -5.17
N ALA A 243 27.45 -5.67 -6.50
CA ALA A 243 27.40 -4.47 -7.31
C ALA A 243 26.22 -3.57 -6.93
N PHE A 244 25.09 -4.16 -6.52
CA PHE A 244 23.93 -3.39 -6.08
C PHE A 244 24.20 -2.53 -4.84
N ILE A 245 25.03 -2.98 -3.89
CA ILE A 245 25.42 -2.17 -2.72
C ILE A 245 26.23 -0.94 -3.12
N GLN A 246 27.12 -1.08 -4.11
CA GLN A 246 28.03 -0.02 -4.50
C GLN A 246 27.33 1.17 -5.20
N LEU A 247 26.05 1.01 -5.56
CA LEU A 247 25.25 1.99 -6.28
C LEU A 247 24.35 2.86 -5.37
N LEU A 248 24.42 2.66 -4.05
CA LEU A 248 23.67 3.41 -3.04
C LEU A 248 24.40 4.65 -2.54
#